data_AF-A0A1Y0INN7-F1
#
_entry.id   AF-A0A1Y0INN7-F1
#
_cell.length_a   1.000
_cell.length_b   1.000
_cell.length_c   1.000
_cell.angle_alpha   90.00
_cell.angle_beta   90.00
_cell.angle_gamma   90.00
#
_symmetry.space_group_name_H-M   'P 1'
#
loop_
_entity.id
_entity.type
_entity.pdbx_description
1 polymer ?
#
loop_
_entity_poly.entity_id
_entity_poly.type
_entity_poly.pdbx_seq_one_letter_code
_entity_poly.pdbx_strand_id
1 'polypeptide(L)'
;MSKQERENEQKLSRTAQEQIARQVERLCRHLDEPEAVVREFREEMTGNLTLSVEDLLAAGLPEVEAVRQALERFGEPQRVTEELESLYRIRKNYANWLLKTALVCGVLGMLVFGSFFAWNKGLHLIAVKQVNHELFADVEAGKVGTEITPEIKAKLQAAVDDNLSLRSASAVIRDMKRTVPFTYHYPANSPLDTTGGVQRVDGLFFYTFYTGAMIPIGDQGRGLDVSLQQWLFSSGYFMLGYVFVFAYWVLFAAWGILNVYSRRPITVFWALMIILFNALGYYAYLKLRQLSIFRPALAKS
;
A
#
# COMPACT_ATOMS: atom_id res chain seq x y z
N MET A 1 -43.24 -45.80 -27.66
CA MET A 1 -42.01 -45.17 -27.16
C MET A 1 -42.20 -44.87 -25.69
N SER A 2 -41.62 -45.71 -24.82
CA SER A 2 -41.78 -45.57 -23.38
C SER A 2 -40.80 -44.53 -22.83
N LYS A 3 -41.13 -43.96 -21.68
CA LYS A 3 -40.30 -43.00 -20.92
C LYS A 3 -38.91 -43.57 -20.57
N GLN A 4 -38.76 -44.89 -20.66
CA GLN A 4 -37.56 -45.66 -20.37
C GLN A 4 -36.52 -45.65 -21.51
N GLU A 5 -36.91 -45.29 -22.74
CA GLU A 5 -35.98 -45.10 -23.86
C GLU A 5 -35.34 -43.69 -23.89
N ARG A 6 -35.87 -42.75 -23.10
CA ARG A 6 -35.29 -41.39 -22.94
C ARG A 6 -34.39 -41.25 -21.69
N GLU A 7 -34.36 -42.26 -20.83
CA GLU A 7 -33.51 -42.34 -19.62
C GLU A 7 -32.24 -43.18 -19.84
N ASN A 8 -31.95 -43.60 -21.08
CA ASN A 8 -30.57 -43.86 -21.48
C ASN A 8 -29.91 -42.51 -21.77
N GLU A 9 -29.51 -41.80 -20.71
CA GLU A 9 -28.33 -40.94 -20.82
C GLU A 9 -27.27 -41.78 -21.54
N GLN A 10 -26.85 -41.36 -22.75
CA GLN A 10 -25.70 -41.95 -23.42
C GLN A 10 -24.47 -41.66 -22.55
N LYS A 11 -24.32 -42.42 -21.46
CA LYS A 11 -23.06 -42.53 -20.75
C LYS A 11 -22.08 -43.02 -21.78
N LEU A 12 -21.09 -42.18 -22.10
CA LEU A 12 -19.97 -42.55 -22.93
C LEU A 12 -19.51 -43.97 -22.59
N SER A 13 -19.24 -44.76 -23.62
CA SER A 13 -18.68 -46.09 -23.45
C SER A 13 -17.41 -46.01 -22.61
N ARG A 14 -17.11 -47.10 -21.89
CA ARG A 14 -15.84 -47.20 -21.13
C ARG A 14 -14.63 -46.92 -22.01
N THR A 15 -14.67 -47.36 -23.26
CA THR A 15 -13.58 -47.16 -24.23
C THR A 15 -13.37 -45.68 -24.55
N ALA A 16 -14.43 -44.90 -24.72
CA ALA A 16 -14.34 -43.46 -24.95
C ALA A 16 -13.82 -42.72 -23.72
N GLN A 17 -14.30 -43.06 -22.52
CA GLN A 17 -13.81 -42.49 -21.26
C GLN A 17 -12.31 -42.77 -21.06
N GLU A 18 -11.85 -43.99 -21.36
CA GLU A 18 -10.43 -44.37 -21.29
C GLU A 18 -9.57 -43.64 -22.33
N GLN A 19 -10.11 -43.31 -23.51
CA GLN A 19 -9.39 -42.54 -24.52
C GLN A 19 -9.23 -41.08 -24.09
N ILE A 20 -10.30 -40.44 -23.58
CA ILE A 20 -10.26 -39.09 -23.02
C ILE A 20 -9.28 -39.03 -21.86
N ALA A 21 -9.39 -39.93 -20.89
CA ALA A 21 -8.52 -39.97 -19.71
C ALA A 21 -7.04 -40.13 -20.10
N ARG A 22 -6.74 -41.00 -21.08
CA ARG A 22 -5.36 -41.18 -21.58
C ARG A 22 -4.82 -39.92 -22.25
N GLN A 23 -5.64 -39.18 -22.99
CA GLN A 23 -5.19 -37.94 -23.60
C GLN A 23 -4.92 -36.86 -22.56
N VAL A 24 -5.85 -36.67 -21.61
CA VAL A 24 -5.66 -35.71 -20.52
C VAL A 24 -4.43 -36.05 -19.70
N GLU A 25 -4.17 -37.32 -19.41
CA GLU A 25 -2.98 -37.72 -18.66
C GLU A 25 -1.68 -37.43 -19.42
N ARG A 26 -1.67 -37.53 -20.76
CA ARG A 26 -0.51 -37.11 -21.57
C ARG A 26 -0.28 -35.60 -21.46
N LEU A 27 -1.34 -34.80 -21.52
CA LEU A 27 -1.26 -33.34 -21.33
C LEU A 27 -0.72 -33.00 -19.93
N CYS A 28 -1.22 -33.68 -18.90
CA CYS A 28 -0.78 -33.50 -17.51
C CYS A 28 0.69 -33.84 -17.27
N ARG A 29 1.24 -34.85 -17.95
CA ARG A 29 2.65 -35.26 -17.79
C ARG A 29 3.66 -34.25 -18.31
N HIS A 30 3.23 -33.36 -19.20
CA HIS A 30 4.09 -32.34 -19.77
C HIS A 30 4.05 -31.01 -18.99
N LEU A 31 3.18 -30.89 -17.98
CA LEU A 31 3.08 -29.71 -17.13
C LEU A 31 4.02 -29.82 -15.93
N ASP A 32 5.06 -28.97 -15.87
CA ASP A 32 5.95 -28.83 -14.70
C ASP A 32 5.34 -27.90 -13.64
N GLU A 33 4.19 -28.30 -13.07
CA GLU A 33 3.43 -27.50 -12.11
C GLU A 33 3.04 -28.30 -10.85
N PRO A 34 2.73 -27.63 -9.72
CA PRO A 34 2.32 -28.30 -8.50
C PRO A 34 1.08 -29.19 -8.70
N GLU A 35 1.02 -30.32 -8.00
CA GLU A 35 -0.03 -31.35 -8.14
C GLU A 35 -1.47 -30.80 -8.05
N ALA A 36 -1.69 -29.75 -7.25
CA ALA A 36 -3.00 -29.11 -7.14
C ALA A 36 -3.45 -28.44 -8.45
N VAL A 37 -2.52 -27.82 -9.18
CA VAL A 37 -2.76 -27.16 -10.49
C VAL A 37 -2.97 -28.22 -11.56
N VAL A 38 -2.13 -29.26 -11.57
CA VAL A 38 -2.27 -30.40 -12.48
C VAL A 38 -3.63 -31.08 -12.31
N ARG A 39 -4.14 -31.16 -11.07
CA ARG A 39 -5.48 -31.72 -10.80
C ARG A 39 -6.61 -30.85 -11.34
N GLU A 40 -6.55 -29.53 -11.13
CA GLU A 40 -7.56 -28.59 -11.64
C GLU A 40 -7.60 -28.62 -13.18
N PHE A 41 -6.42 -28.58 -13.80
CA PHE A 41 -6.27 -28.75 -15.24
C PHE A 41 -6.86 -30.09 -15.73
N ARG A 42 -6.55 -31.20 -15.04
CA ARG A 42 -7.10 -32.53 -15.36
C ARG A 42 -8.63 -32.51 -15.33
N GLU A 43 -9.23 -31.91 -14.31
CA GLU A 43 -10.68 -31.80 -14.14
C GLU A 43 -11.33 -30.97 -15.26
N GLU A 44 -10.80 -29.77 -15.53
CA GLU A 44 -11.30 -28.86 -16.56
C GLU A 44 -11.20 -29.47 -17.97
N MET A 45 -10.05 -30.07 -18.29
CA MET A 45 -9.82 -30.70 -19.59
C MET A 45 -10.68 -31.93 -19.82
N THR A 46 -10.85 -32.75 -18.78
CA THR A 46 -11.74 -33.92 -18.85
C THR A 46 -13.17 -33.46 -19.09
N GLY A 47 -13.62 -32.41 -18.40
CA GLY A 47 -14.95 -31.81 -18.61
C GLY A 47 -15.14 -31.29 -20.03
N ASN A 48 -14.23 -30.46 -20.53
CA ASN A 48 -14.33 -29.86 -21.86
C ASN A 48 -14.28 -30.89 -22.99
N LEU A 49 -13.41 -31.91 -22.88
CA LEU A 49 -13.36 -33.00 -23.85
C LEU A 49 -14.64 -33.84 -23.83
N THR A 50 -15.17 -34.12 -22.64
CA THR A 50 -16.42 -34.88 -22.49
C THR A 50 -17.59 -34.14 -23.12
N LEU A 51 -17.75 -32.85 -22.82
CA LEU A 51 -18.77 -31.98 -23.42
C LEU A 51 -18.65 -31.91 -24.95
N SER A 52 -17.43 -31.78 -25.47
CA SER A 52 -17.18 -31.77 -26.92
C SER A 52 -17.61 -33.06 -27.60
N VAL A 53 -17.42 -34.22 -26.95
CA VAL A 53 -17.90 -35.51 -27.47
C VAL A 53 -19.42 -35.60 -27.39
N GLU A 54 -20.03 -35.16 -26.30
CA GLU A 54 -21.49 -35.13 -26.13
C GLU A 54 -22.17 -34.24 -27.20
N ASP A 55 -21.60 -33.09 -27.51
CA ASP A 55 -22.09 -32.20 -28.57
C ASP A 55 -22.04 -32.88 -29.96
N LEU A 56 -20.97 -33.63 -30.23
CA LEU A 56 -20.80 -34.36 -31.49
C LEU A 56 -21.74 -35.57 -31.59
N LEU A 57 -21.99 -36.25 -30.48
CA LEU A 57 -23.00 -37.31 -30.38
C LEU A 57 -24.41 -36.75 -30.63
N ALA A 58 -24.73 -35.59 -30.03
CA ALA A 58 -26.00 -34.89 -30.24
C ALA A 58 -26.18 -34.41 -31.69
N ALA A 59 -25.09 -34.10 -32.37
CA ALA A 59 -25.05 -33.79 -33.80
C ALA A 59 -25.22 -35.03 -34.71
N GLY A 60 -25.34 -36.23 -34.13
CA GLY A 60 -25.59 -37.48 -34.84
C GLY A 60 -24.32 -38.22 -35.29
N LEU A 61 -23.13 -37.83 -34.82
CA LEU A 61 -21.92 -38.60 -35.11
C LEU A 61 -21.88 -39.92 -34.31
N PRO A 62 -21.37 -41.00 -34.92
CA PRO A 62 -21.02 -42.21 -34.18
C PRO A 62 -19.98 -41.91 -33.09
N GLU A 63 -20.09 -42.53 -31.92
CA GLU A 63 -19.24 -42.26 -30.75
C GLU A 63 -17.73 -42.32 -31.04
N VAL A 64 -17.29 -43.32 -31.80
CA VAL A 64 -15.88 -43.47 -32.19
C VAL A 64 -15.38 -42.26 -32.98
N GLU A 65 -16.22 -41.73 -33.87
CA GLU A 65 -15.90 -40.58 -34.71
C GLU A 65 -16.00 -39.27 -33.92
N ALA A 66 -16.98 -39.17 -33.01
CA ALA A 66 -17.12 -38.05 -32.10
C ALA A 66 -15.89 -37.90 -31.18
N VAL A 67 -15.39 -38.99 -30.60
CA VAL A 67 -14.17 -38.98 -29.78
C VAL A 67 -12.95 -38.59 -30.62
N ARG A 68 -12.78 -39.18 -31.81
CA ARG A 68 -11.66 -38.85 -32.70
C ARG A 68 -11.66 -37.36 -33.06
N GLN A 69 -12.81 -36.83 -33.47
CA GLN A 69 -12.94 -35.44 -33.88
C GLN A 69 -12.78 -34.48 -32.70
N ALA A 70 -13.27 -34.82 -31.50
CA ALA A 70 -13.07 -34.01 -30.29
C ALA A 70 -11.58 -33.92 -29.92
N LEU A 71 -10.84 -35.03 -30.01
CA LEU A 71 -9.40 -35.08 -29.76
C LEU A 71 -8.62 -34.29 -30.82
N GLU A 72 -8.99 -34.38 -32.10
CA GLU A 72 -8.37 -33.61 -33.19
C GLU A 72 -8.60 -32.10 -33.04
N ARG A 73 -9.81 -31.67 -32.65
CA ARG A 73 -10.14 -30.26 -32.40
C ARG A 73 -9.34 -29.67 -31.25
N PHE A 74 -9.00 -30.47 -30.25
CA PHE A 74 -8.17 -30.04 -29.13
C PHE A 74 -6.69 -29.84 -29.51
N GLY A 75 -6.25 -30.36 -30.65
CA GLY A 75 -4.91 -30.15 -31.19
C GLY A 75 -3.82 -31.06 -30.60
N GLU A 76 -2.59 -30.85 -31.07
CA GLU A 76 -1.43 -31.61 -30.60
C GLU A 76 -1.08 -31.27 -29.15
N PRO A 77 -0.75 -32.27 -28.31
CA PRO A 77 -0.45 -32.08 -26.90
C PRO A 77 0.56 -30.98 -26.61
N GLN A 78 1.61 -30.84 -27.44
CA GLN A 78 2.67 -29.84 -27.22
C GLN A 78 2.17 -28.39 -27.35
N ARG A 79 1.33 -28.08 -28.34
CA ARG A 79 0.83 -26.70 -28.54
C ARG A 79 -0.10 -26.27 -27.40
N VAL A 80 -0.97 -27.18 -26.99
CA VAL A 80 -1.87 -26.97 -25.86
C VAL A 80 -1.06 -26.70 -24.60
N THR A 81 -0.03 -27.50 -24.32
CA THR A 81 0.82 -27.31 -23.14
C THR A 81 1.60 -26.00 -23.16
N GLU A 82 2.15 -25.57 -24.32
CA GLU A 82 2.91 -24.32 -24.43
C GLU A 82 2.03 -23.07 -24.20
N GLU A 83 0.82 -23.05 -24.77
CA GLU A 83 -0.12 -21.94 -24.57
C GLU A 83 -0.59 -21.88 -23.11
N LEU A 84 -0.88 -23.02 -22.50
CA LEU A 84 -1.27 -23.10 -21.09
C LEU A 84 -0.12 -22.70 -20.15
N GLU A 85 1.09 -23.19 -20.36
CA GLU A 85 2.26 -22.78 -19.59
C GLU A 85 2.47 -21.27 -19.66
N SER A 86 2.27 -20.66 -20.84
CA SER A 86 2.39 -19.20 -21.00
C SER A 86 1.36 -18.44 -20.16
N LEU A 87 0.10 -18.90 -20.13
CA LEU A 87 -0.98 -18.30 -19.35
C LEU A 87 -0.73 -18.41 -17.84
N TYR A 88 -0.29 -19.58 -17.36
CA TYR A 88 0.05 -19.79 -15.96
C TYR A 88 1.26 -18.96 -15.53
N ARG A 89 2.28 -18.86 -16.39
CA ARG A 89 3.49 -18.06 -16.13
C ARG A 89 3.18 -16.56 -16.07
N ILE A 90 2.27 -16.06 -16.92
CA ILE A 90 1.77 -14.68 -16.87
C ILE A 90 1.05 -14.43 -15.55
N ARG A 91 0.12 -15.31 -15.14
CA ARG A 91 -0.63 -15.18 -13.88
C ARG A 91 0.29 -15.14 -12.65
N LYS A 92 1.31 -16.00 -12.62
CA LYS A 92 2.30 -16.07 -11.53
C LYS A 92 3.18 -14.82 -11.46
N ASN A 93 3.65 -14.34 -12.60
CA ASN A 93 4.46 -13.12 -12.66
C ASN A 93 3.65 -11.89 -12.25
N TYR A 94 2.40 -11.79 -12.72
CA TYR A 94 1.50 -10.70 -12.33
C TYR A 94 1.21 -10.69 -10.84
N ALA A 95 0.93 -11.85 -10.23
CA ALA A 95 0.75 -11.97 -8.79
C ALA A 95 2.00 -11.52 -8.01
N ASN A 96 3.19 -11.93 -8.43
CA ASN A 96 4.44 -11.50 -7.77
C ASN A 96 4.66 -9.99 -7.88
N TRP A 97 4.34 -9.37 -9.01
CA TRP A 97 4.40 -7.92 -9.17
C TRP A 97 3.40 -7.19 -8.28
N LEU A 98 2.16 -7.66 -8.21
CA LEU A 98 1.13 -7.11 -7.32
C LEU A 98 1.61 -7.08 -5.86
N LEU A 99 2.18 -8.19 -5.37
CA LEU A 99 2.68 -8.27 -4.00
C LEU A 99 3.83 -7.28 -3.77
N LYS A 100 4.81 -7.23 -4.67
CA LYS A 100 5.95 -6.31 -4.54
C LYS A 100 5.49 -4.86 -4.50
N THR A 101 4.61 -4.46 -5.42
CA THR A 101 4.07 -3.10 -5.46
C THR A 101 3.26 -2.79 -4.22
N ALA A 102 2.42 -3.72 -3.74
CA ALA A 102 1.68 -3.56 -2.50
C ALA A 102 2.63 -3.27 -1.33
N LEU A 103 3.67 -4.09 -1.14
CA LEU A 103 4.64 -3.92 -0.07
C LEU A 103 5.37 -2.58 -0.14
N VAL A 104 5.78 -2.15 -1.34
CA VAL A 104 6.38 -0.82 -1.55
C VAL A 104 5.41 0.29 -1.12
N CYS A 105 4.15 0.24 -1.56
CA CYS A 105 3.13 1.20 -1.13
C CYS A 105 2.93 1.19 0.39
N GLY A 106 2.89 0.01 1.02
CA GLY A 106 2.74 -0.12 2.47
C GLY A 106 3.91 0.53 3.23
N VAL A 107 5.14 0.29 2.78
CA VAL A 107 6.35 0.91 3.35
C VAL A 107 6.35 2.43 3.17
N LEU A 108 6.02 2.92 1.98
CA LEU A 108 5.93 4.36 1.72
C LEU A 108 4.87 5.03 2.60
N GLY A 109 3.70 4.41 2.76
CA GLY A 109 2.65 4.90 3.66
C GLY A 109 3.12 5.00 5.11
N MET A 110 3.82 3.97 5.61
CA MET A 110 4.41 3.99 6.96
C MET A 110 5.48 5.07 7.12
N LEU A 111 6.32 5.29 6.11
CA LEU A 111 7.34 6.36 6.13
C LEU A 111 6.70 7.75 6.15
N VAL A 112 5.63 7.97 5.38
CA VAL A 112 4.89 9.23 5.37
C VAL A 112 4.26 9.50 6.75
N PHE A 113 3.58 8.51 7.34
CA PHE A 113 3.01 8.69 8.68
C PHE A 113 4.10 8.88 9.75
N GLY A 114 5.15 8.06 9.71
CA GLY A 114 6.26 8.15 10.65
C GLY A 114 6.94 9.52 10.61
N SER A 115 7.26 10.01 9.42
CA SER A 115 7.84 11.35 9.24
C SER A 115 6.88 12.46 9.66
N PHE A 116 5.58 12.36 9.33
CA PHE A 116 4.58 13.33 9.78
C PHE A 116 4.56 13.47 11.30
N PHE A 117 4.45 12.35 12.03
CA PHE A 117 4.41 12.38 13.50
C PHE A 117 5.74 12.80 14.11
N ALA A 118 6.86 12.22 13.66
CA ALA A 118 8.17 12.53 14.20
C ALA A 118 8.51 14.02 14.04
N TRP A 119 8.18 14.58 12.88
CA TRP A 119 8.42 16.00 12.61
C TRP A 119 7.45 16.90 13.37
N ASN A 120 6.13 16.75 13.15
CA ASN A 120 5.11 17.67 13.68
C ASN A 120 4.87 17.56 15.20
N LYS A 121 5.30 16.47 15.86
CA LYS A 121 5.17 16.33 17.31
C LYS A 121 6.50 16.44 18.07
N GLY A 122 7.63 16.34 17.38
CA GLY A 122 8.94 16.25 18.03
C GLY A 122 9.99 17.15 17.41
N LEU A 123 10.54 16.73 16.28
CA LEU A 123 11.82 17.23 15.77
C LEU A 123 11.83 18.75 15.51
N HIS A 124 10.73 19.32 14.99
CA HIS A 124 10.67 20.76 14.73
C HIS A 124 10.82 21.60 16.00
N LEU A 125 10.42 21.12 17.17
CA LEU A 125 10.48 21.89 18.41
C LEU A 125 11.90 21.98 18.99
N ILE A 126 12.83 21.12 18.57
CA ILE A 126 14.18 21.08 19.14
C ILE A 126 14.92 22.39 18.88
N ALA A 127 14.91 22.87 17.64
CA ALA A 127 15.57 24.12 17.25
C ALA A 127 15.01 25.33 18.02
N VAL A 128 13.68 25.40 18.15
CA VAL A 128 13.01 26.50 18.87
C VAL A 128 13.38 26.51 20.35
N LYS A 129 13.37 25.34 20.99
CA LYS A 129 13.74 25.24 22.40
C LYS A 129 15.18 25.65 22.63
N GLN A 130 16.09 25.25 21.74
CA GLN A 130 17.50 25.65 21.81
C GLN A 130 17.65 27.17 21.65
N VAL A 131 17.09 27.75 20.60
CA VAL A 131 17.16 29.20 20.33
C VAL A 131 16.58 29.99 21.49
N ASN A 132 15.40 29.61 21.98
CA ASN A 132 14.79 30.27 23.12
C ASN A 132 15.68 30.17 24.35
N HIS A 133 16.19 28.98 24.68
CA HIS A 133 17.07 28.79 25.84
C HIS A 133 18.32 29.67 25.78
N GLU A 134 18.96 29.76 24.62
CA GLU A 134 20.13 30.61 24.42
C GLU A 134 19.80 32.12 24.52
N LEU A 135 18.64 32.55 24.02
CA LEU A 135 18.19 33.94 24.13
C LEU A 135 17.84 34.30 25.58
N PHE A 136 17.19 33.39 26.33
CA PHE A 136 16.92 33.57 27.75
C PHE A 136 18.22 33.78 28.52
N ALA A 137 19.24 32.94 28.29
CA ALA A 137 20.54 33.07 28.93
C ALA A 137 21.24 34.40 28.62
N ASP A 138 21.12 34.90 27.39
CA ASP A 138 21.71 36.20 27.02
C ASP A 138 20.97 37.39 27.65
N VAL A 139 19.64 37.31 27.78
CA VAL A 139 18.85 38.33 28.49
C VAL A 139 19.18 38.32 29.98
N GLU A 140 19.27 37.15 30.62
CA GLU A 140 19.67 37.01 32.02
C GLU A 140 21.10 37.51 32.27
N ALA A 141 22.01 37.30 31.32
CA ALA A 141 23.38 37.81 31.37
C ALA A 141 23.49 39.32 31.07
N GLY A 142 22.37 40.01 30.82
CA GLY A 142 22.34 41.45 30.56
C GLY A 142 22.92 41.86 29.20
N LYS A 143 23.03 40.93 28.24
CA LYS A 143 23.56 41.21 26.89
C LYS A 143 22.54 41.85 25.96
N VAL A 144 21.27 41.93 26.39
CA VAL A 144 20.17 42.52 25.62
C VAL A 144 19.86 43.92 26.15
N GLY A 145 20.16 44.93 25.35
CA GLY A 145 19.95 46.33 25.68
C GLY A 145 18.58 46.85 25.26
N THR A 146 18.52 48.11 24.82
CA THR A 146 17.27 48.76 24.37
C THR A 146 16.93 48.50 22.91
N GLU A 147 17.89 48.01 22.12
CA GLU A 147 17.74 47.70 20.70
C GLU A 147 18.26 46.28 20.41
N ILE A 148 17.84 45.70 19.29
CA ILE A 148 18.30 44.38 18.86
C ILE A 148 19.76 44.50 18.42
N THR A 149 20.64 43.96 19.25
CA THR A 149 22.09 44.00 19.03
C THR A 149 22.49 43.17 17.79
N PRO A 150 23.62 43.49 17.14
CA PRO A 150 24.16 42.68 16.05
C PRO A 150 24.37 41.21 16.42
N GLU A 151 24.72 40.94 17.68
CA GLU A 151 24.90 39.58 18.21
C GLU A 151 23.60 38.77 18.18
N ILE A 152 22.48 39.36 18.61
CA ILE A 152 21.15 38.72 18.56
C ILE A 152 20.74 38.49 17.10
N LYS A 153 20.98 39.46 16.21
CA LYS A 153 20.68 39.31 14.78
C LYS A 153 21.46 38.14 14.18
N ALA A 154 22.76 38.06 14.44
CA ALA A 154 23.62 36.97 13.98
C ALA A 154 23.17 35.62 14.52
N LYS A 155 22.76 35.55 15.80
CA LYS A 155 22.22 34.32 16.41
C LYS A 155 20.92 33.87 15.75
N LEU A 156 19.97 34.79 15.52
CA LEU A 156 18.71 34.47 14.84
C LEU A 156 18.92 34.07 13.38
N GLN A 157 19.90 34.68 12.72
CA GLN A 157 20.31 34.28 11.37
C GLN A 157 20.88 32.86 11.36
N ALA A 158 21.88 32.58 12.22
CA ALA A 158 22.47 31.25 12.35
C ALA A 158 21.41 30.20 12.71
N ALA A 159 20.48 30.54 13.59
CA ALA A 159 19.36 29.66 13.93
C ALA A 159 18.55 29.25 12.68
N VAL A 160 18.24 30.19 11.78
CA VAL A 160 17.51 29.89 10.54
C VAL A 160 18.39 29.13 9.54
N ASP A 161 19.65 29.52 9.37
CA ASP A 161 20.56 28.93 8.38
C ASP A 161 20.99 27.49 8.76
N ASP A 162 21.19 27.23 10.05
CA ASP A 162 21.70 25.94 10.56
C ASP A 162 20.59 24.92 10.86
N ASN A 163 19.31 25.33 10.90
CA ASN A 163 18.20 24.46 11.26
C ASN A 163 17.17 24.31 10.14
N LEU A 164 17.07 23.10 9.58
CA LEU A 164 16.09 22.74 8.54
C LEU A 164 14.62 22.99 8.91
N SER A 165 14.30 23.04 10.20
CA SER A 165 12.93 23.27 10.68
C SER A 165 12.54 24.75 10.73
N LEU A 166 13.51 25.67 10.72
CA LEU A 166 13.29 27.10 10.81
C LEU A 166 13.34 27.71 9.41
N ARG A 167 12.33 28.51 9.09
CA ARG A 167 12.17 29.18 7.81
C ARG A 167 12.58 30.64 7.89
N SER A 168 12.25 31.28 9.01
CA SER A 168 12.52 32.68 9.26
C SER A 168 12.50 32.98 10.76
N ALA A 169 13.08 34.11 11.13
CA ALA A 169 13.05 34.66 12.47
C ALA A 169 12.70 36.14 12.40
N SER A 170 11.85 36.62 13.30
CA SER A 170 11.48 38.02 13.46
C SER A 170 11.62 38.42 14.92
N ALA A 171 12.11 39.63 15.20
CA ALA A 171 12.32 40.09 16.58
C ALA A 171 12.04 41.58 16.76
N VAL A 172 11.62 41.94 17.97
CA VAL A 172 11.43 43.32 18.43
C VAL A 172 11.61 43.43 19.93
N ILE A 173 12.18 44.55 20.39
CA ILE A 173 12.16 44.90 21.81
C ILE A 173 11.00 45.86 22.02
N ARG A 174 10.06 45.48 22.90
CA ARG A 174 8.85 46.26 23.13
C ARG A 174 8.43 46.27 24.60
N ASP A 175 7.65 47.28 24.96
CA ASP A 175 6.86 47.25 26.18
C ASP A 175 5.90 46.05 26.12
N MET A 176 5.88 45.23 27.17
CA MET A 176 5.08 44.00 27.21
C MET A 176 3.58 44.29 27.05
N LYS A 177 3.11 45.50 27.38
CA LYS A 177 1.72 45.94 27.26
C LYS A 177 1.36 46.48 25.88
N ARG A 178 2.33 46.73 25.01
CA ARG A 178 2.11 47.32 23.68
C ARG A 178 2.47 46.34 22.59
N THR A 179 1.58 46.20 21.61
CA THR A 179 1.89 45.49 20.37
C THR A 179 2.50 46.48 19.40
N VAL A 180 3.69 46.16 18.90
CA VAL A 180 4.38 46.93 17.85
C VAL A 180 4.88 45.96 16.78
N PRO A 181 5.00 46.39 15.52
CA PRO A 181 5.53 45.55 14.46
C PRO A 181 6.97 45.09 14.74
N PHE A 182 7.34 43.92 14.21
CA PHE A 182 8.71 43.44 14.25
C PHE A 182 9.66 44.42 13.54
N THR A 183 10.81 44.69 14.17
CA THR A 183 11.82 45.64 13.64
C THR A 183 13.01 44.93 13.00
N TYR A 184 13.12 43.62 13.23
CA TYR A 184 14.09 42.74 12.60
C TYR A 184 13.39 41.51 12.03
N HIS A 185 13.81 41.09 10.84
CA HIS A 185 13.42 39.83 10.25
C HIS A 185 14.56 39.24 9.40
N TYR A 186 14.60 37.92 9.32
CA TYR A 186 15.52 37.16 8.47
C TYR A 186 14.78 35.97 7.87
N PRO A 187 14.88 35.71 6.56
CA PRO A 187 15.70 36.41 5.56
C PRO A 187 15.17 37.82 5.20
N ALA A 188 16.09 38.77 4.94
CA ALA A 188 15.76 40.20 4.76
C ALA A 188 14.81 40.49 3.57
N ASN A 189 14.89 39.71 2.50
CA ASN A 189 14.10 39.90 1.27
C ASN A 189 12.74 39.20 1.30
N SER A 190 12.30 38.71 2.45
CA SER A 190 11.04 37.98 2.55
C SER A 190 9.84 38.94 2.60
N PRO A 191 8.69 38.58 2.00
CA PRO A 191 7.47 39.37 2.12
C PRO A 191 7.04 39.43 3.59
N LEU A 192 6.55 40.59 4.03
CA LEU A 192 6.14 40.83 5.41
C LEU A 192 4.62 40.87 5.54
N ASP A 193 4.12 40.45 6.70
CA ASP A 193 2.72 40.59 7.10
C ASP A 193 2.46 41.93 7.82
N THR A 194 1.22 42.15 8.26
CA THR A 194 0.81 43.38 8.95
C THR A 194 1.47 43.57 10.33
N THR A 195 2.09 42.53 10.87
CA THR A 195 2.85 42.57 12.14
C THR A 195 4.34 42.83 11.91
N GLY A 196 4.78 42.99 10.67
CA GLY A 196 6.19 43.13 10.31
C GLY A 196 6.96 41.80 10.34
N GLY A 197 6.28 40.68 10.57
CA GLY A 197 6.87 39.34 10.52
C GLY A 197 6.89 38.81 9.08
N VAL A 198 7.74 37.82 8.80
CA VAL A 198 7.78 37.17 7.49
C VAL A 198 6.47 36.45 7.21
N GLN A 199 5.84 36.69 6.06
CA GLN A 199 4.53 36.16 5.68
C GLN A 199 4.47 34.63 5.70
N ARG A 200 3.31 34.11 6.11
CA ARG A 200 3.01 32.68 6.14
C ARG A 200 2.95 32.10 4.73
N VAL A 201 3.52 30.91 4.57
CA VAL A 201 3.42 30.10 3.35
C VAL A 201 2.60 28.85 3.66
N ASP A 202 1.49 28.69 2.94
CA ASP A 202 0.61 27.53 3.04
C ASP A 202 0.62 26.77 1.72
N GLY A 203 1.10 25.54 1.75
CA GLY A 203 1.20 24.66 0.59
C GLY A 203 0.47 23.33 0.80
N LEU A 204 0.41 22.55 -0.28
CA LEU A 204 -0.28 21.25 -0.27
C LEU A 204 0.36 20.26 0.71
N PHE A 205 1.69 20.24 0.82
CA PHE A 205 2.42 19.27 1.66
C PHE A 205 3.04 19.88 2.91
N PHE A 206 3.28 21.18 2.90
CA PHE A 206 3.94 21.89 3.97
C PHE A 206 3.23 23.19 4.23
N TYR A 207 3.24 23.61 5.48
CA TYR A 207 2.83 24.94 5.86
C TYR A 207 3.79 25.50 6.89
N THR A 208 3.79 26.82 7.01
CA THR A 208 4.56 27.48 8.06
C THR A 208 3.72 27.82 9.28
N PHE A 209 4.28 27.64 10.47
CA PHE A 209 3.66 28.02 11.73
C PHE A 209 4.59 28.94 12.53
N TYR A 210 4.03 29.96 13.18
CA TYR A 210 4.80 30.82 14.07
C TYR A 210 4.83 30.25 15.47
N THR A 211 6.02 30.16 16.04
CA THR A 211 6.23 29.92 17.45
C THR A 211 7.13 31.01 17.97
N GLY A 212 6.81 31.56 19.13
CA GLY A 212 7.56 32.69 19.66
C GLY A 212 7.55 32.72 21.17
N ALA A 213 8.49 33.49 21.70
CA ALA A 213 8.60 33.75 23.12
C ALA A 213 8.78 35.25 23.33
N MET A 214 8.13 35.76 24.37
CA MET A 214 8.40 37.07 24.92
C MET A 214 9.28 36.89 26.16
N ILE A 215 10.52 37.37 26.09
CA ILE A 215 11.53 37.24 27.14
C ILE A 215 11.64 38.58 27.87
N PRO A 216 11.34 38.66 29.18
CA PRO A 216 11.39 39.92 29.92
C PRO A 216 12.83 40.43 30.07
N ILE A 217 13.06 41.73 29.86
CA ILE A 217 14.36 42.39 29.98
C ILE A 217 14.34 43.25 31.25
N GLY A 218 14.93 42.74 32.33
CA GLY A 218 14.95 43.39 33.65
C GLY A 218 13.55 43.73 34.18
N ASP A 219 13.47 44.71 35.09
CA ASP A 219 12.22 45.08 35.78
C ASP A 219 11.43 46.20 35.08
N GLN A 220 11.87 46.63 33.90
CA GLN A 220 11.37 47.84 33.22
C GLN A 220 10.09 47.61 32.39
N GLY A 221 9.45 46.45 32.52
CA GLY A 221 8.24 46.10 31.76
C GLY A 221 8.46 45.96 30.25
N ARG A 222 9.71 45.79 29.81
CA ARG A 222 10.10 45.55 28.42
C ARG A 222 10.46 44.09 28.21
N GLY A 223 10.27 43.59 27.00
CA GLY A 223 10.67 42.25 26.62
C GLY A 223 11.19 42.17 25.19
N LEU A 224 12.08 41.21 24.97
CA LEU A 224 12.48 40.74 23.65
C LEU A 224 11.40 39.78 23.16
N ASP A 225 10.65 40.22 22.16
CA ASP A 225 9.66 39.39 21.46
C ASP A 225 10.34 38.76 20.24
N VAL A 226 10.41 37.44 20.21
CA VAL A 226 10.97 36.68 19.08
C VAL A 226 9.91 35.76 18.53
N SER A 227 9.69 35.82 17.22
CA SER A 227 8.83 34.94 16.46
C SER A 227 9.68 34.14 15.46
N LEU A 228 9.66 32.83 15.59
CA LEU A 228 10.30 31.87 14.70
C LEU A 228 9.23 31.22 13.83
N GLN A 229 9.42 31.25 12.52
CA GLN A 229 8.54 30.58 11.57
C GLN A 229 9.11 29.20 11.26
N GLN A 230 8.31 28.15 11.41
CA GLN A 230 8.74 26.77 11.25
C GLN A 230 8.01 26.06 10.11
N TRP A 231 8.67 25.09 9.46
CA TRP A 231 8.01 24.18 8.54
C TRP A 231 7.34 23.03 9.27
N LEU A 232 6.06 22.78 8.97
CA LEU A 232 5.33 21.60 9.39
C LEU A 232 4.73 20.89 8.19
N PHE A 233 4.57 19.57 8.30
CA PHE A 233 3.81 18.80 7.31
C PHE A 233 2.32 19.13 7.43
N SER A 234 1.69 19.42 6.31
CA SER A 234 0.26 19.72 6.23
C SER A 234 -0.59 18.45 6.35
N SER A 235 -1.90 18.63 6.47
CA SER A 235 -2.86 17.53 6.32
C SER A 235 -2.78 16.87 4.94
N GLY A 236 -2.38 17.60 3.89
CA GLY A 236 -2.22 17.02 2.55
C GLY A 236 -1.07 16.02 2.48
N TYR A 237 0.05 16.28 3.17
CA TYR A 237 1.12 15.29 3.33
C TYR A 237 0.65 14.07 4.12
N PHE A 238 -0.13 14.27 5.18
CA PHE A 238 -0.73 13.15 5.93
C PHE A 238 -1.67 12.31 5.06
N MET A 239 -2.48 12.95 4.21
CA MET A 239 -3.38 12.28 3.27
C MET A 239 -2.65 11.42 2.24
N LEU A 240 -1.45 11.82 1.81
CA LEU A 240 -0.60 11.00 0.95
C LEU A 240 -0.30 9.63 1.58
N GLY A 241 -0.14 9.58 2.91
CA GLY A 241 0.04 8.33 3.64
C GLY A 241 -1.17 7.39 3.51
N TYR A 242 -2.39 7.92 3.61
CA TYR A 242 -3.61 7.14 3.40
C TYR A 242 -3.73 6.63 1.97
N VAL A 243 -3.36 7.43 0.97
CA VAL A 243 -3.36 6.98 -0.44
C VAL A 243 -2.46 5.77 -0.62
N PHE A 244 -1.24 5.81 -0.08
CA PHE A 244 -0.32 4.67 -0.17
C PHE A 244 -0.80 3.43 0.60
N VAL A 245 -1.34 3.61 1.81
CA VAL A 245 -1.90 2.47 2.58
C VAL A 245 -3.14 1.89 1.90
N PHE A 246 -3.99 2.71 1.29
CA PHE A 246 -5.14 2.25 0.52
C PHE A 246 -4.71 1.49 -0.73
N ALA A 247 -3.71 1.99 -1.46
CA ALA A 247 -3.13 1.29 -2.61
C ALA A 247 -2.55 -0.07 -2.18
N TYR A 248 -1.79 -0.12 -1.08
CA TYR A 248 -1.36 -1.38 -0.48
C TYR A 248 -2.53 -2.31 -0.20
N TRP A 249 -3.58 -1.79 0.43
CA TRP A 249 -4.74 -2.59 0.83
C TRP A 249 -5.40 -3.27 -0.36
N VAL A 250 -5.69 -2.51 -1.42
CA VAL A 250 -6.33 -3.01 -2.65
C VAL A 250 -5.42 -4.00 -3.38
N LEU A 251 -4.14 -3.65 -3.58
CA LEU A 251 -3.20 -4.49 -4.31
C LEU A 251 -2.94 -5.82 -3.58
N PHE A 252 -2.80 -5.77 -2.26
CA PHE A 252 -2.63 -6.99 -1.46
C PHE A 252 -3.89 -7.85 -1.48
N ALA A 253 -5.09 -7.25 -1.37
CA ALA A 253 -6.33 -8.00 -1.44
C ALA A 253 -6.49 -8.69 -2.80
N ALA A 254 -6.20 -7.99 -3.89
CA ALA A 254 -6.20 -8.55 -5.25
C ALA A 254 -5.19 -9.71 -5.38
N TRP A 255 -3.96 -9.54 -4.89
CA TRP A 255 -2.96 -10.60 -4.84
C TRP A 255 -3.43 -11.82 -4.03
N GLY A 256 -3.97 -11.57 -2.83
CA GLY A 256 -4.45 -12.62 -1.93
C GLY A 256 -5.57 -13.44 -2.57
N ILE A 257 -6.56 -12.77 -3.17
CA ILE A 257 -7.64 -13.44 -3.91
C ILE A 257 -7.08 -14.26 -5.06
N LEU A 258 -6.16 -13.71 -5.88
CA LEU A 258 -5.55 -14.44 -6.99
C LEU A 258 -4.86 -15.74 -6.54
N ASN A 259 -4.14 -15.67 -5.41
CA ASN A 259 -3.36 -16.77 -4.87
C ASN A 259 -4.20 -17.82 -4.10
N VAL A 260 -5.35 -17.42 -3.57
CA VAL A 260 -6.33 -18.35 -3.01
C VAL A 260 -7.12 -19.04 -4.13
N TYR A 261 -7.54 -18.30 -5.17
CA TYR A 261 -8.36 -18.83 -6.26
C TYR A 261 -7.62 -19.90 -7.07
N SER A 262 -6.30 -19.80 -7.20
CA SER A 262 -5.48 -20.80 -7.90
C SER A 262 -5.32 -22.13 -7.16
N ARG A 263 -6.04 -22.37 -6.06
CA ARG A 263 -5.81 -23.53 -5.19
C ARG A 263 -7.05 -24.35 -4.84
N ARG A 264 -8.28 -23.84 -5.06
CA ARG A 264 -9.63 -24.49 -4.98
C ARG A 264 -10.71 -23.41 -5.21
N PRO A 265 -11.99 -23.77 -5.49
CA PRO A 265 -13.07 -22.79 -5.53
C PRO A 265 -13.17 -22.05 -4.19
N ILE A 266 -12.99 -20.74 -4.25
CA ILE A 266 -13.11 -19.84 -3.11
C ILE A 266 -14.53 -19.95 -2.57
N THR A 267 -14.69 -20.27 -1.28
CA THR A 267 -15.92 -19.86 -0.60
C THR A 267 -15.88 -18.35 -0.50
N VAL A 268 -16.93 -17.65 -0.96
CA VAL A 268 -17.05 -16.18 -0.95
C VAL A 268 -16.58 -15.58 0.38
N PHE A 269 -16.78 -16.32 1.48
CA PHE A 269 -16.24 -16.07 2.81
C PHE A 269 -14.74 -15.69 2.83
N TRP A 270 -13.84 -16.48 2.21
CA TRP A 270 -12.39 -16.21 2.27
C TRP A 270 -11.97 -14.99 1.46
N ALA A 271 -12.62 -14.73 0.32
CA ALA A 271 -12.41 -13.48 -0.40
C ALA A 271 -12.82 -12.28 0.46
N LEU A 272 -13.98 -12.35 1.13
CA LEU A 272 -14.42 -11.31 2.05
C LEU A 272 -13.45 -11.12 3.22
N MET A 273 -12.96 -12.21 3.82
CA MET A 273 -11.97 -12.14 4.90
C MET A 273 -10.68 -11.45 4.45
N ILE A 274 -10.19 -11.72 3.24
CA ILE A 274 -8.99 -11.06 2.70
C ILE A 274 -9.27 -9.57 2.40
N ILE A 275 -10.44 -9.22 1.89
CA ILE A 275 -10.79 -7.81 1.63
C ILE A 275 -10.91 -7.02 2.93
N LEU A 276 -11.53 -7.60 3.96
CA LEU A 276 -11.80 -6.92 5.24
C LEU A 276 -10.60 -6.91 6.20
N PHE A 277 -9.79 -7.96 6.20
CA PHE A 277 -8.68 -8.12 7.15
C PHE A 277 -7.30 -8.18 6.49
N ASN A 278 -7.22 -8.05 5.17
CA ASN A 278 -5.99 -7.99 4.39
C ASN A 278 -5.01 -9.13 4.73
N ALA A 279 -3.75 -8.82 5.04
CA ALA A 279 -2.73 -9.78 5.44
C ALA A 279 -3.16 -10.73 6.58
N LEU A 280 -3.95 -10.26 7.54
CA LEU A 280 -4.46 -11.10 8.63
C LEU A 280 -5.50 -12.11 8.12
N GLY A 281 -6.40 -11.68 7.24
CA GLY A 281 -7.38 -12.56 6.60
C GLY A 281 -6.71 -13.65 5.76
N TYR A 282 -5.68 -13.26 5.00
CA TYR A 282 -4.89 -14.21 4.22
C TYR A 282 -4.09 -15.18 5.10
N TYR A 283 -3.52 -14.71 6.20
CA TYR A 283 -2.82 -15.57 7.16
C TYR A 283 -3.77 -16.59 7.83
N ALA A 284 -4.96 -16.15 8.24
CA ALA A 284 -5.99 -17.03 8.81
C ALA A 284 -6.39 -18.15 7.82
N TYR A 285 -6.56 -17.81 6.53
CA TYR A 285 -6.79 -18.79 5.47
C TYR A 285 -5.66 -19.83 5.40
N LEU A 286 -4.40 -19.40 5.39
CA LEU A 286 -3.24 -20.30 5.35
C LEU A 286 -3.19 -21.24 6.56
N LYS A 287 -3.50 -20.73 7.76
CA LYS A 287 -3.50 -21.54 8.99
C LYS A 287 -4.62 -22.57 9.01
N LEU A 288 -5.84 -22.19 8.64
CA LEU A 288 -6.94 -23.15 8.57
C LEU A 288 -6.66 -24.24 7.52
N ARG A 289 -6.06 -23.87 6.39
CA ARG A 289 -5.64 -24.83 5.37
C ARG A 289 -4.61 -25.82 5.92
N GLN A 290 -3.56 -25.35 6.61
CA GLN A 290 -2.58 -26.23 7.26
C GLN A 290 -3.28 -27.24 8.17
N LEU A 291 -4.21 -26.78 9.03
CA LEU A 291 -4.97 -27.66 9.93
C LEU A 291 -5.88 -28.67 9.20
N SER A 292 -6.50 -28.28 8.09
CA SER A 292 -7.36 -29.17 7.31
C SER A 292 -6.60 -30.28 6.58
N ILE A 293 -5.34 -30.02 6.18
CA ILE A 293 -4.45 -31.00 5.54
C ILE A 293 -4.00 -32.06 6.56
N PHE A 294 -3.96 -31.74 7.86
CA PHE A 294 -3.67 -32.70 8.93
C PHE A 294 -4.90 -33.52 9.40
N ARG A 295 -6.06 -33.39 8.74
CA ARG A 295 -7.27 -34.17 9.04
C ARG A 295 -7.66 -35.28 8.02
N PRO A 296 -6.76 -36.10 7.43
CA PRO A 296 -7.21 -37.31 6.73
C PRO A 296 -7.58 -38.48 7.67
N ALA A 297 -7.33 -38.38 8.99
CA ALA A 297 -7.40 -39.52 9.90
C ALA A 297 -8.73 -39.71 10.67
N LEU A 298 -9.73 -38.82 10.51
CA LEU A 298 -10.98 -38.87 11.28
C LEU A 298 -12.26 -38.96 10.42
N ALA A 299 -12.14 -39.32 9.14
CA ALA A 299 -13.28 -39.64 8.28
C ALA A 299 -13.46 -41.16 8.06
N LYS A 300 -12.73 -41.98 8.82
CA LYS A 300 -12.95 -43.43 8.95
C LYS A 300 -13.10 -43.79 10.43
N SER A 301 -14.19 -43.34 11.04
CA SER A 301 -14.76 -43.95 12.24
C SER A 301 -16.27 -43.81 12.18
#